data_AF-B7PKU7-F1
#
_entry.id   AF-B7PKU7-F1
#
_cell.length_a   1.000
_cell.length_b   1.000
_cell.length_c   1.000
_cell.angle_alpha   90.00
_cell.angle_beta   90.00
_cell.angle_gamma   90.00
#
_symmetry.space_group_name_H-M   'P 1'
#
loop_
_entity.id
_entity.type
_entity.pdbx_description
1 polymer ?
#
loop_
_entity_poly.entity_id
_entity_poly.type
_entity_poly.pdbx_seq_one_letter_code
_entity_poly.pdbx_strand_id
1 'polypeptide(L)'
;MAVENAARDLAINEYQDHSFGGESLCKACGNGWTSLSEPRVQEPADWEPSPFLPGPLLPLLERYPEARILLNALPISVCHCTTVFCVAVALVVMFSVALALQVYIMRNTTYHDSVLFQTDDDEDPPSAHHVSLRPSSPPKLEPTRPWKINPVSASRPLLSSDRFHIYWQYREMPDRSDPDYEWQPMDTTTTRPQFIRDFPLLPARDYMGRRKSVCMFHAAGSGRMRNGIRYKAWTFPYHLCTHVVYCCSGISKELKVTSKYYDVDIGEGSLATFTSMKERNPHLRIYIGLGGEDRDHEGFSRIADSIDARQQFAQAVTDWIRLFRFDGMVLYWRFPFLDQKDKVVDMMRNLRRMLLRANLTTGLVVPLDALLRERFNILELARILDDYTILVDPTEVHGVAYDSTFVPLRDSTVGTYAGLFMRTLENVHGQMRDGRFKLCYLLPVHALSFTLEESAQAEIGAPTRGPGEPGVSTDQPGLLSYDEVCGERWDRARRVNYGVIGTRVNQWVVFQNRSSLRELITQLGLVTGSAKCIGVWDPSWDDFSGFCGEGPYPLTRAVFSKVIGRRILPFTTTKSSYIL
;
A
#
# COMPACT_ATOMS: atom_id res chain seq x y z
N MET A 1 24.70 25.72 -9.22
CA MET A 1 25.67 25.09 -10.15
C MET A 1 27.09 25.02 -9.58
N ALA A 2 27.93 26.07 -9.58
CA ALA A 2 29.32 25.94 -9.11
C ALA A 2 29.43 25.46 -7.63
N VAL A 3 28.60 26.01 -6.74
CA VAL A 3 28.50 25.59 -5.32
C VAL A 3 27.87 24.19 -5.16
N GLU A 4 26.98 23.77 -6.07
CA GLU A 4 26.37 22.42 -6.06
C GLU A 4 27.38 21.33 -6.41
N ASN A 5 28.31 21.62 -7.32
CA ASN A 5 29.36 20.67 -7.69
C ASN A 5 30.38 20.52 -6.55
N ALA A 6 30.80 21.62 -5.91
CA ALA A 6 31.67 21.57 -4.74
C ALA A 6 31.05 20.78 -3.56
N ALA A 7 29.74 20.90 -3.34
CA ALA A 7 29.03 20.13 -2.31
C ALA A 7 28.92 18.63 -2.65
N ARG A 8 28.90 18.26 -3.94
CA ARG A 8 28.94 16.84 -4.37
C ARG A 8 30.30 16.20 -4.14
N ASP A 9 31.38 16.90 -4.48
CA ASP A 9 32.74 16.34 -4.37
C ASP A 9 33.19 16.17 -2.91
N LEU A 10 32.72 17.04 -2.00
CA LEU A 10 32.91 16.86 -0.55
C LEU A 10 32.15 15.64 0.00
N ALA A 11 30.89 15.44 -0.41
CA ALA A 11 30.05 14.35 0.09
C ALA A 11 30.48 12.95 -0.40
N ILE A 12 31.29 12.85 -1.46
CA ILE A 12 31.76 11.57 -2.00
C ILE A 12 32.99 11.04 -1.23
N ASN A 13 33.82 11.92 -0.67
CA ASN A 13 35.08 11.52 -0.03
C ASN A 13 34.94 11.09 1.45
N GLU A 14 33.89 11.48 2.17
CA GLU A 14 33.70 11.07 3.59
C GLU A 14 33.03 9.69 3.77
N TYR A 15 32.55 9.03 2.70
CA TYR A 15 31.87 7.73 2.82
C TYR A 15 32.81 6.51 2.66
N GLN A 16 34.12 6.73 2.68
CA GLN A 16 35.14 5.68 2.70
C GLN A 16 36.21 5.95 3.78
N ASP A 17 35.82 5.90 5.07
CA ASP A 17 36.54 5.03 6.02
C ASP A 17 35.87 4.89 7.40
N HIS A 18 36.32 3.85 8.12
CA HIS A 18 36.14 3.60 9.56
C HIS A 18 34.75 3.33 10.15
N SER A 19 34.46 2.02 10.23
CA SER A 19 33.64 1.43 11.29
C SER A 19 34.35 1.45 12.65
N PHE A 20 33.78 2.10 13.67
CA PHE A 20 34.04 1.79 15.08
C PHE A 20 32.79 1.98 15.94
N GLY A 21 32.54 1.07 16.89
CA GLY A 21 31.40 1.10 17.80
C GLY A 21 31.66 1.96 19.05
N GLY A 22 30.61 2.60 19.58
CA GLY A 22 30.71 3.61 20.64
C GLY A 22 29.89 3.32 21.91
N GLU A 23 30.04 2.13 22.52
CA GLU A 23 29.53 1.85 23.88
C GLU A 23 30.64 1.94 24.96
N SER A 24 31.50 2.96 24.90
CA SER A 24 32.57 3.12 25.89
C SER A 24 33.15 4.54 26.04
N LEU A 25 32.32 5.58 26.25
CA LEU A 25 32.83 6.94 26.52
C LEU A 25 32.03 7.81 27.51
N CYS A 26 31.04 7.27 28.23
CA CYS A 26 30.32 7.99 29.30
C CYS A 26 30.25 7.19 30.62
N LYS A 27 31.42 6.88 31.19
CA LYS A 27 31.55 6.31 32.55
C LYS A 27 32.57 7.08 33.41
N ALA A 28 32.52 8.41 33.34
CA ALA A 28 33.38 9.32 34.11
C ALA A 28 32.71 10.69 34.37
N CYS A 29 31.58 10.69 35.08
CA CYS A 29 31.03 11.87 35.77
C CYS A 29 29.98 11.38 36.76
N GLY A 30 30.36 11.18 38.02
CA GLY A 30 29.42 10.83 39.07
C GLY A 30 28.86 12.08 39.73
N ASN A 31 27.52 12.22 39.78
CA ASN A 31 26.75 12.69 40.94
C ASN A 31 25.23 12.66 40.67
N GLY A 32 24.47 12.62 41.77
CA GLY A 32 23.03 12.33 41.89
C GLY A 32 22.06 12.78 40.79
N TRP A 33 21.10 11.90 40.49
CA TRP A 33 19.83 12.26 39.87
C TRP A 33 18.89 12.86 40.94
N THR A 34 18.49 14.12 40.76
CA THR A 34 17.29 14.69 41.39
C THR A 34 16.24 14.98 40.32
N SER A 35 14.99 14.66 40.61
CA SER A 35 13.87 14.87 39.69
C SER A 35 13.56 16.35 39.50
N LEU A 36 13.34 16.78 38.26
CA LEU A 36 12.67 18.05 37.96
C LEU A 36 11.38 17.80 37.17
N SER A 37 10.33 18.47 37.63
CA SER A 37 8.95 18.41 37.15
C SER A 37 8.72 19.29 35.90
N GLU A 38 7.57 19.08 35.26
CA GLU A 38 7.09 19.83 34.09
C GLU A 38 7.14 21.36 34.27
N PRO A 39 7.50 22.13 33.22
CA PRO A 39 7.31 23.57 33.21
C PRO A 39 5.87 23.95 32.84
N ARG A 40 5.19 24.68 33.75
CA ARG A 40 3.96 25.42 33.40
C ARG A 40 4.33 26.72 32.69
N VAL A 41 3.50 27.13 31.74
CA VAL A 41 3.59 28.45 31.09
C VAL A 41 2.97 29.51 32.02
N GLN A 42 3.72 30.58 32.30
CA GLN A 42 3.19 31.85 32.80
C GLN A 42 3.83 33.00 32.01
N GLU A 43 3.03 34.02 31.72
CA GLU A 43 3.41 35.23 30.98
C GLU A 43 3.92 36.36 31.90
N PRO A 44 4.58 37.40 31.37
CA PRO A 44 5.85 37.85 31.95
C PRO A 44 5.77 39.10 32.84
N ALA A 45 6.72 39.18 33.77
CA ALA A 45 7.25 40.44 34.28
C ALA A 45 8.78 40.34 34.34
N ASP A 46 9.46 41.43 33.98
CA ASP A 46 10.89 41.71 34.12
C ASP A 46 11.88 40.81 33.34
N TRP A 47 12.49 41.39 32.29
CA TRP A 47 13.56 40.78 31.50
C TRP A 47 14.82 41.67 31.56
N GLU A 48 15.93 41.09 31.99
CA GLU A 48 17.27 41.67 31.81
C GLU A 48 18.08 40.82 30.80
N PRO A 49 18.81 41.45 29.85
CA PRO A 49 19.61 40.73 28.87
C PRO A 49 20.85 40.07 29.49
N SER A 50 21.13 38.83 29.08
CA SER A 50 22.41 38.16 29.32
C SER A 50 23.59 38.95 28.73
N PRO A 51 24.74 39.05 29.42
CA PRO A 51 25.89 39.87 29.00
C PRO A 51 26.65 39.38 27.73
N PHE A 52 26.12 38.39 27.02
CA PHE A 52 26.73 37.78 25.82
C PHE A 52 25.90 37.95 24.53
N LEU A 53 24.97 38.92 24.49
CA LEU A 53 24.27 39.31 23.27
C LEU A 53 25.13 40.22 22.37
N PRO A 54 25.36 39.89 21.09
CA PRO A 54 26.02 40.79 20.15
C PRO A 54 25.19 42.05 19.89
N GLY A 55 25.84 43.22 19.91
CA GLY A 55 25.21 44.54 19.75
C GLY A 55 24.15 44.71 18.65
N PRO A 56 24.28 44.15 17.43
CA PRO A 56 23.28 44.37 16.38
C PRO A 56 21.92 43.66 16.58
N LEU A 57 21.77 42.78 17.58
CA LEU A 57 20.50 42.06 17.82
C LEU A 57 19.51 42.81 18.74
N LEU A 58 19.99 43.75 19.57
CA LEU A 58 19.14 44.50 20.50
C LEU A 58 17.99 45.27 19.80
N PRO A 59 18.25 46.07 18.74
CA PRO A 59 17.21 46.87 18.07
C PRO A 59 16.12 46.02 17.38
N LEU A 60 16.43 44.78 17.01
CA LEU A 60 15.49 43.83 16.42
C LEU A 60 14.54 43.21 17.47
N LEU A 61 15.05 42.95 18.68
CA LEU A 61 14.30 42.38 19.81
C LEU A 61 13.42 43.39 20.56
N GLU A 62 13.64 44.69 20.33
CA GLU A 62 12.71 45.77 20.73
C GLU A 62 11.58 45.94 19.70
N ARG A 63 11.85 45.76 18.40
CA ARG A 63 10.87 45.96 17.33
C ARG A 63 9.89 44.77 17.15
N TYR A 64 10.27 43.56 17.54
CA TYR A 64 9.44 42.34 17.38
C TYR A 64 9.40 41.49 18.66
N PRO A 65 8.43 41.73 19.58
CA PRO A 65 8.41 41.05 20.89
C PRO A 65 8.19 39.54 20.81
N GLU A 66 7.50 39.03 19.78
CA GLU A 66 7.21 37.60 19.61
C GLU A 66 8.47 36.75 19.33
N ALA A 67 9.55 37.36 18.82
CA ALA A 67 10.83 36.68 18.61
C ALA A 67 11.51 36.21 19.92
N ARG A 68 11.10 36.77 21.07
CA ARG A 68 11.64 36.40 22.40
C ARG A 68 11.28 34.97 22.81
N ILE A 69 10.15 34.45 22.34
CA ILE A 69 9.67 33.10 22.66
C ILE A 69 10.57 32.02 22.02
N LEU A 70 11.09 32.29 20.81
CA LEU A 70 11.95 31.37 20.07
C LEU A 70 13.35 31.18 20.69
N LEU A 71 13.90 32.20 21.37
CA LEU A 71 15.20 32.06 22.07
C LEU A 71 15.10 31.17 23.32
N ASN A 72 13.99 31.22 24.05
CA ASN A 72 13.79 30.43 25.28
C ASN A 72 13.57 28.93 25.02
N ALA A 73 13.40 28.51 23.76
CA ALA A 73 13.16 27.11 23.37
C ALA A 73 14.43 26.29 23.10
N LEU A 74 15.63 26.87 23.28
CA LEU A 74 16.91 26.20 22.98
C LEU A 74 17.59 25.64 24.25
N PRO A 75 17.65 24.30 24.44
CA PRO A 75 18.39 23.71 25.55
C PRO A 75 19.89 23.65 25.23
N ILE A 76 20.64 24.70 25.61
CA ILE A 76 22.10 24.75 25.42
C ILE A 76 22.83 24.24 26.68
N SER A 77 23.08 22.93 26.77
CA SER A 77 24.02 22.36 27.75
C SER A 77 25.46 22.39 27.20
N VAL A 78 26.20 23.46 27.52
CA VAL A 78 27.60 23.60 27.07
C VAL A 78 28.55 22.74 27.90
N CYS A 79 28.97 21.60 27.36
CA CYS A 79 30.12 20.88 27.88
C CYS A 79 31.42 21.54 27.38
N HIS A 80 32.32 21.90 28.29
CA HIS A 80 33.55 22.66 27.98
C HIS A 80 34.65 21.77 27.36
N CYS A 81 34.53 21.44 26.07
CA CYS A 81 35.63 21.03 25.19
C CYS A 81 35.24 21.15 23.71
N THR A 82 36.05 21.87 22.90
CA THR A 82 35.91 22.18 21.44
C THR A 82 35.29 23.55 21.06
N THR A 83 35.86 24.64 21.59
CA THR A 83 35.40 26.02 21.36
C THR A 83 35.43 26.50 19.89
N VAL A 84 36.19 25.87 19.00
CA VAL A 84 36.29 26.29 17.57
C VAL A 84 35.19 25.65 16.71
N PHE A 85 34.88 24.37 16.92
CA PHE A 85 33.90 23.65 16.09
C PHE A 85 32.46 24.11 16.40
N CYS A 86 32.14 24.32 17.68
CA CYS A 86 30.84 24.82 18.10
C CYS A 86 30.54 26.24 17.59
N VAL A 87 31.55 27.11 17.49
CA VAL A 87 31.37 28.47 16.93
C VAL A 87 31.10 28.41 15.43
N ALA A 88 31.77 27.54 14.67
CA ALA A 88 31.49 27.35 13.25
C ALA A 88 30.06 26.84 13.00
N VAL A 89 29.62 25.83 13.75
CA VAL A 89 28.25 25.30 13.65
C VAL A 89 27.20 26.34 14.06
N ALA A 90 27.43 27.09 15.15
CA ALA A 90 26.54 28.16 15.58
C ALA A 90 26.42 29.27 14.51
N LEU A 91 27.53 29.68 13.89
CA LEU A 91 27.53 30.66 12.80
C LEU A 91 26.76 30.16 11.56
N VAL A 92 26.93 28.88 11.17
CA VAL A 92 26.19 28.28 10.05
C VAL A 92 24.69 28.21 10.32
N VAL A 93 24.28 27.84 11.54
CA VAL A 93 22.87 27.83 11.94
C VAL A 93 22.28 29.25 11.96
N MET A 94 22.99 30.22 12.54
CA MET A 94 22.58 31.63 12.55
C MET A 94 22.44 32.21 11.13
N PHE A 95 23.37 31.90 10.22
CA PHE A 95 23.28 32.32 8.82
C PHE A 95 22.10 31.67 8.10
N SER A 96 21.84 30.38 8.36
CA SER A 96 20.71 29.64 7.78
C SER A 96 19.36 30.21 8.23
N VAL A 97 19.24 30.57 9.52
CA VAL A 97 18.03 31.21 10.08
C VAL A 97 17.87 32.63 9.54
N ALA A 98 18.94 33.42 9.42
CA ALA A 98 18.89 34.75 8.82
C ALA A 98 18.46 34.72 7.34
N LEU A 99 18.95 33.74 6.57
CA LEU A 99 18.57 33.53 5.17
C LEU A 99 17.09 33.12 5.06
N ALA A 100 16.62 32.23 5.94
CA ALA A 100 15.21 31.84 6.01
C ALA A 100 14.29 33.03 6.36
N LEU A 101 14.73 33.90 7.28
CA LEU A 101 14.01 35.15 7.61
C LEU A 101 13.97 36.11 6.40
N GLN A 102 15.08 36.30 5.69
CA GLN A 102 15.09 37.12 4.47
C GLN A 102 14.15 36.57 3.39
N VAL A 103 14.16 35.27 3.15
CA VAL A 103 13.24 34.62 2.20
C VAL A 103 11.78 34.80 2.64
N TYR A 104 11.48 34.66 3.94
CA TYR A 104 10.14 34.88 4.47
C TYR A 104 9.68 36.33 4.31
N ILE A 105 10.53 37.31 4.63
CA ILE A 105 10.24 38.74 4.48
C ILE A 105 10.00 39.10 3.01
N MET A 106 10.88 38.67 2.08
CA MET A 106 10.71 38.94 0.65
C MET A 106 9.45 38.29 0.05
N ARG A 107 8.96 37.19 0.64
CA ARG A 107 7.73 36.51 0.20
C ARG A 107 6.45 37.19 0.70
N ASN A 108 6.52 37.96 1.78
CA ASN A 108 5.39 38.73 2.31
C ASN A 108 5.36 40.19 1.82
N THR A 109 6.49 40.81 1.49
CA THR A 109 6.48 42.16 0.89
C THR A 109 5.98 42.16 -0.56
N THR A 110 6.21 41.09 -1.32
CA THR A 110 5.75 40.95 -2.71
C THR A 110 4.22 40.79 -2.87
N TYR A 111 3.46 40.67 -1.78
CA TYR A 111 2.00 40.56 -1.81
C TYR A 111 1.25 41.88 -1.52
N HIS A 112 1.96 42.96 -1.15
CA HIS A 112 1.35 44.23 -0.75
C HIS A 112 1.55 45.41 -1.72
N ASP A 113 2.52 45.33 -2.65
CA ASP A 113 2.87 46.43 -3.57
C ASP A 113 2.22 46.34 -4.98
N SER A 114 1.15 45.55 -5.15
CA SER A 114 0.46 45.38 -6.45
C SER A 114 -1.01 45.83 -6.47
N VAL A 115 -1.49 46.49 -5.42
CA VAL A 115 -2.81 47.15 -5.39
C VAL A 115 -2.70 48.53 -4.72
N LEU A 116 -2.37 49.55 -5.53
CA LEU A 116 -2.72 50.98 -5.36
C LEU A 116 -1.84 51.84 -6.29
N PHE A 117 -2.39 52.32 -7.41
CA PHE A 117 -2.18 53.66 -8.02
C PHE A 117 -2.73 53.72 -9.46
N GLN A 118 -4.00 54.12 -9.61
CA GLN A 118 -4.41 55.11 -10.63
C GLN A 118 -5.85 55.61 -10.37
N THR A 119 -5.89 56.84 -9.85
CA THR A 119 -6.96 57.86 -9.91
C THR A 119 -7.07 58.43 -11.35
N ASP A 120 -8.12 59.14 -11.80
CA ASP A 120 -9.44 59.58 -11.27
C ASP A 120 -10.34 59.97 -12.50
N ASP A 121 -11.50 60.60 -12.23
CA ASP A 121 -12.39 61.38 -13.12
C ASP A 121 -13.45 60.61 -13.98
N ASP A 122 -14.74 60.98 -14.04
CA ASP A 122 -15.59 61.75 -13.11
C ASP A 122 -17.11 61.57 -13.46
N GLU A 123 -17.99 62.10 -12.59
CA GLU A 123 -19.48 62.30 -12.70
C GLU A 123 -20.48 61.14 -12.39
N ASP A 124 -21.50 61.53 -11.59
CA ASP A 124 -22.50 60.76 -10.81
C ASP A 124 -23.63 61.77 -10.41
N PRO A 125 -24.66 61.46 -9.58
CA PRO A 125 -25.57 60.31 -9.42
C PRO A 125 -26.96 60.69 -10.04
N PRO A 126 -28.18 60.67 -9.41
CA PRO A 126 -28.82 59.84 -8.36
C PRO A 126 -30.22 59.28 -8.83
N SER A 127 -31.20 58.83 -8.04
CA SER A 127 -31.40 58.66 -6.57
C SER A 127 -32.28 57.44 -6.18
N ALA A 128 -31.82 56.71 -5.16
CA ALA A 128 -32.54 56.14 -3.99
C ALA A 128 -33.80 55.22 -4.08
N HIS A 129 -33.73 54.03 -3.42
CA HIS A 129 -34.29 53.78 -2.05
C HIS A 129 -34.07 52.33 -1.49
N HIS A 130 -34.27 52.16 -0.18
CA HIS A 130 -33.98 50.96 0.67
C HIS A 130 -35.11 49.90 0.76
N VAL A 131 -34.82 48.68 1.27
CA VAL A 131 -35.36 48.06 2.53
C VAL A 131 -34.78 46.64 2.78
N SER A 132 -34.92 46.11 4.02
CA SER A 132 -34.27 44.92 4.61
C SER A 132 -35.30 43.84 5.08
N LEU A 133 -34.89 42.57 5.34
CA LEU A 133 -35.19 41.78 6.58
C LEU A 133 -34.75 40.28 6.57
N ARG A 134 -35.03 39.56 7.68
CA ARG A 134 -34.37 38.35 8.28
C ARG A 134 -35.04 36.96 7.99
N PRO A 135 -34.45 35.80 8.43
CA PRO A 135 -34.74 34.45 7.90
C PRO A 135 -35.73 33.58 8.72
N SER A 136 -36.11 32.40 8.19
CA SER A 136 -37.01 31.41 8.82
C SER A 136 -36.66 29.93 8.51
N SER A 137 -37.26 29.01 9.29
CA SER A 137 -36.89 27.58 9.49
C SER A 137 -37.56 26.58 8.52
N PRO A 138 -37.09 25.31 8.40
CA PRO A 138 -37.65 24.31 7.48
C PRO A 138 -38.81 23.46 8.07
N PRO A 139 -39.77 23.00 7.24
CA PRO A 139 -40.87 22.11 7.67
C PRO A 139 -40.59 20.60 7.47
N LYS A 140 -41.43 19.77 8.10
CA LYS A 140 -41.36 18.29 8.17
C LYS A 140 -41.89 17.59 6.91
N LEU A 141 -41.50 16.33 6.72
CA LEU A 141 -42.07 15.38 5.74
C LEU A 141 -42.74 14.19 6.44
N GLU A 142 -43.89 13.76 5.90
CA GLU A 142 -44.58 12.50 6.24
C GLU A 142 -44.99 11.75 4.94
N PRO A 143 -45.28 10.42 4.99
CA PRO A 143 -45.03 9.53 3.85
C PRO A 143 -46.27 9.15 3.02
N THR A 144 -46.06 8.86 1.74
CA THR A 144 -47.05 8.23 0.84
C THR A 144 -46.60 6.85 0.35
N ARG A 145 -47.54 5.91 0.20
CA ARG A 145 -47.31 4.52 -0.28
C ARG A 145 -47.89 4.33 -1.72
N PRO A 146 -48.00 3.11 -2.29
CA PRO A 146 -47.12 2.68 -3.39
C PRO A 146 -47.85 2.40 -4.71
N TRP A 147 -47.11 2.34 -5.81
CA TRP A 147 -47.67 2.01 -7.13
C TRP A 147 -47.88 0.50 -7.31
N LYS A 148 -49.07 0.12 -7.81
CA LYS A 148 -49.40 -1.23 -8.29
C LYS A 148 -49.35 -1.26 -9.82
N ILE A 149 -48.89 -2.36 -10.40
CA ILE A 149 -49.05 -2.70 -11.82
C ILE A 149 -49.58 -4.13 -11.90
N ASN A 150 -50.50 -4.40 -12.82
CA ASN A 150 -51.04 -5.74 -13.13
C ASN A 150 -51.09 -5.94 -14.67
N PRO A 151 -51.19 -7.19 -15.17
CA PRO A 151 -50.45 -7.61 -16.36
C PRO A 151 -51.28 -7.77 -17.66
N VAL A 152 -50.59 -7.81 -18.81
CA VAL A 152 -51.11 -8.36 -20.08
C VAL A 152 -50.01 -9.18 -20.79
N SER A 153 -50.42 -10.30 -21.39
CA SER A 153 -49.65 -11.28 -22.17
C SER A 153 -49.38 -10.82 -23.62
N ALA A 154 -48.59 -11.46 -24.50
CA ALA A 154 -47.40 -12.32 -24.47
C ALA A 154 -47.25 -12.93 -25.89
N SER A 155 -46.14 -12.74 -26.61
CA SER A 155 -45.86 -13.53 -27.84
C SER A 155 -44.41 -13.47 -28.39
N ARG A 156 -43.53 -14.32 -27.81
CA ARG A 156 -42.33 -14.98 -28.42
C ARG A 156 -41.15 -14.12 -28.96
N PRO A 157 -39.93 -14.68 -29.09
CA PRO A 157 -39.25 -15.59 -28.16
C PRO A 157 -37.84 -15.09 -27.79
N LEU A 158 -37.46 -15.18 -26.50
CA LEU A 158 -36.08 -14.97 -26.07
C LEU A 158 -35.28 -16.26 -26.19
N LEU A 159 -34.06 -16.16 -26.74
CA LEU A 159 -33.05 -17.23 -26.68
C LEU A 159 -32.57 -17.39 -25.24
N SER A 160 -32.45 -18.64 -24.79
CA SER A 160 -32.19 -19.02 -23.41
C SER A 160 -30.81 -18.57 -22.90
N SER A 161 -30.79 -17.81 -21.80
CA SER A 161 -29.59 -17.54 -20.99
C SER A 161 -29.40 -18.54 -19.84
N ASP A 162 -30.05 -19.70 -19.88
CA ASP A 162 -29.99 -20.74 -18.84
C ASP A 162 -28.71 -21.59 -18.90
N ARG A 163 -27.55 -20.94 -18.74
CA ARG A 163 -26.30 -21.57 -18.32
C ARG A 163 -25.45 -20.53 -17.59
N PHE A 164 -25.61 -20.42 -16.26
CA PHE A 164 -24.57 -20.15 -15.24
C PHE A 164 -25.20 -19.92 -13.84
N HIS A 165 -25.91 -20.93 -13.33
CA HIS A 165 -26.26 -21.01 -11.90
C HIS A 165 -25.53 -22.18 -11.25
N ILE A 166 -24.31 -21.91 -10.77
CA ILE A 166 -23.58 -22.85 -9.91
C ILE A 166 -23.97 -22.55 -8.46
N TYR A 167 -24.82 -23.40 -7.89
CA TYR A 167 -25.14 -23.38 -6.47
C TYR A 167 -23.97 -23.97 -5.67
N TRP A 168 -23.15 -23.10 -5.08
CA TRP A 168 -22.12 -23.51 -4.12
C TRP A 168 -22.76 -23.83 -2.77
N GLN A 169 -23.07 -25.11 -2.53
CA GLN A 169 -23.42 -25.57 -1.19
C GLN A 169 -22.16 -25.65 -0.32
N TYR A 170 -22.18 -24.95 0.81
CA TYR A 170 -21.16 -25.10 1.86
C TYR A 170 -21.21 -26.52 2.42
N ARG A 171 -20.25 -27.38 2.06
CA ARG A 171 -20.05 -28.66 2.76
C ARG A 171 -19.23 -28.44 4.03
N GLU A 172 -19.73 -28.94 5.14
CA GLU A 172 -18.94 -29.06 6.36
C GLU A 172 -17.81 -30.11 6.16
N MET A 173 -16.70 -29.92 6.87
CA MET A 173 -15.58 -30.88 6.84
C MET A 173 -15.94 -32.17 7.59
N PRO A 174 -15.36 -33.33 7.22
CA PRO A 174 -15.52 -34.56 7.99
C PRO A 174 -15.03 -34.40 9.43
N ASP A 175 -15.71 -35.07 10.36
CA ASP A 175 -15.28 -35.13 11.76
C ASP A 175 -14.00 -35.96 11.90
N ARG A 176 -13.06 -35.49 12.74
CA ARG A 176 -11.78 -36.15 13.04
C ARG A 176 -11.85 -37.09 14.25
N SER A 177 -13.05 -37.39 14.75
CA SER A 177 -13.28 -38.49 15.70
C SER A 177 -13.20 -39.87 15.06
N ASP A 178 -13.21 -39.96 13.72
CA ASP A 178 -13.09 -41.20 12.94
C ASP A 178 -11.65 -41.78 12.98
N PRO A 179 -11.43 -42.97 13.56
CA PRO A 179 -10.11 -43.61 13.63
C PRO A 179 -9.53 -44.01 12.27
N ASP A 180 -10.36 -44.14 11.23
CA ASP A 180 -9.94 -44.64 9.91
C ASP A 180 -9.48 -43.52 8.95
N TYR A 181 -9.44 -42.25 9.40
CA TYR A 181 -8.92 -41.12 8.61
C TYR A 181 -7.37 -41.09 8.59
N GLU A 182 -6.77 -42.06 7.89
CA GLU A 182 -5.33 -42.04 7.60
C GLU A 182 -5.03 -41.07 6.46
N TRP A 183 -4.27 -39.99 6.73
CA TRP A 183 -3.87 -39.02 5.70
C TRP A 183 -2.83 -39.65 4.77
N GLN A 184 -3.29 -40.24 3.67
CA GLN A 184 -2.40 -40.79 2.65
C GLN A 184 -1.58 -39.65 2.00
N PRO A 185 -0.25 -39.68 2.04
CA PRO A 185 0.57 -38.69 1.36
C PRO A 185 0.34 -38.81 -0.16
N MET A 186 -0.09 -37.70 -0.77
CA MET A 186 -0.30 -37.62 -2.22
C MET A 186 0.91 -38.14 -2.98
N ASP A 187 0.66 -39.09 -3.89
CA ASP A 187 1.71 -39.72 -4.68
C ASP A 187 2.53 -38.67 -5.45
N THR A 188 3.84 -38.79 -5.35
CA THR A 188 4.81 -37.81 -5.91
C THR A 188 5.18 -38.10 -7.36
N THR A 189 4.57 -39.12 -7.98
CA THR A 189 4.89 -39.66 -9.30
C THR A 189 4.40 -38.82 -10.48
N THR A 190 3.39 -37.95 -10.32
CA THR A 190 3.07 -36.95 -11.36
C THR A 190 4.23 -35.97 -11.46
N THR A 191 4.99 -36.04 -12.56
CA THR A 191 6.26 -35.32 -12.77
C THR A 191 6.10 -33.81 -12.66
N ARG A 192 6.25 -33.26 -11.44
CA ARG A 192 6.26 -31.82 -11.18
C ARG A 192 7.41 -31.20 -11.96
N PRO A 193 7.19 -30.14 -12.77
CA PRO A 193 8.25 -29.54 -13.57
C PRO A 193 9.48 -29.18 -12.72
N GLN A 194 10.67 -29.63 -13.13
CA GLN A 194 11.94 -29.34 -12.44
C GLN A 194 12.17 -27.82 -12.30
N PHE A 195 11.62 -27.03 -13.22
CA PHE A 195 11.64 -25.57 -13.30
C PHE A 195 11.48 -24.79 -11.97
N ILE A 196 10.72 -25.31 -10.99
CA ILE A 196 10.49 -24.62 -9.69
C ILE A 196 11.27 -25.26 -8.51
N ARG A 197 12.17 -26.21 -8.76
CA ARG A 197 13.09 -26.71 -7.73
C ARG A 197 14.33 -25.83 -7.54
N ASP A 198 14.75 -25.11 -8.58
CA ASP A 198 16.13 -24.61 -8.67
C ASP A 198 16.28 -23.09 -8.44
N PHE A 199 15.23 -22.39 -7.99
CA PHE A 199 15.30 -20.95 -7.74
C PHE A 199 16.28 -20.62 -6.60
N PRO A 200 17.42 -19.93 -6.86
CA PRO A 200 18.41 -19.66 -5.84
C PRO A 200 17.86 -18.63 -4.86
N LEU A 201 17.91 -18.96 -3.58
CA LEU A 201 17.55 -18.04 -2.51
C LEU A 201 18.67 -17.04 -2.24
N LEU A 202 18.30 -15.83 -1.85
CA LEU A 202 19.24 -14.89 -1.27
C LEU A 202 19.68 -15.33 0.14
N PRO A 203 20.78 -14.80 0.68
CA PRO A 203 21.15 -15.02 2.08
C PRO A 203 20.04 -14.62 3.06
N ALA A 204 19.92 -15.34 4.17
CA ALA A 204 18.90 -15.17 5.21
C ALA A 204 18.61 -13.70 5.61
N ARG A 205 19.67 -12.90 5.75
CA ARG A 205 19.62 -11.46 6.10
C ARG A 205 18.78 -10.63 5.13
N ASP A 206 18.74 -11.00 3.85
CA ASP A 206 18.06 -10.24 2.80
C ASP A 206 16.54 -10.49 2.85
N TYR A 207 16.07 -11.65 3.35
CA TYR A 207 14.66 -11.92 3.68
C TYR A 207 14.24 -11.39 5.07
N MET A 208 15.12 -11.53 6.07
CA MET A 208 14.85 -11.12 7.45
C MET A 208 14.98 -9.60 7.69
N GLY A 209 15.70 -8.88 6.82
CA GLY A 209 16.00 -7.44 6.97
C GLY A 209 14.78 -6.51 6.99
N ARG A 210 15.02 -5.22 7.24
CA ARG A 210 13.98 -4.17 7.36
C ARG A 210 13.22 -3.85 6.06
N ARG A 211 13.49 -4.55 4.95
CA ARG A 211 12.81 -4.35 3.66
C ARG A 211 12.02 -5.59 3.29
N LYS A 212 10.72 -5.43 3.01
CA LYS A 212 9.81 -6.56 2.77
C LYS A 212 9.21 -6.49 1.37
N SER A 213 9.27 -7.63 0.67
CA SER A 213 8.52 -7.87 -0.57
C SER A 213 7.33 -8.75 -0.22
N VAL A 214 6.11 -8.24 -0.35
CA VAL A 214 4.86 -9.00 -0.12
C VAL A 214 4.34 -9.51 -1.46
N CYS A 215 3.99 -10.79 -1.53
CA CYS A 215 3.34 -11.36 -2.71
C CYS A 215 1.95 -11.86 -2.31
N MET A 216 0.90 -11.34 -2.94
CA MET A 216 -0.40 -11.99 -2.85
C MET A 216 -0.38 -13.28 -3.70
N PHE A 217 -1.12 -14.31 -3.30
CA PHE A 217 -1.52 -15.40 -4.19
C PHE A 217 -3.04 -15.39 -4.26
N HIS A 218 -3.64 -15.10 -5.41
CA HIS A 218 -5.09 -15.20 -5.55
C HIS A 218 -5.47 -16.55 -6.17
N ALA A 219 -6.22 -17.36 -5.42
CA ALA A 219 -6.56 -18.72 -5.82
C ALA A 219 -7.37 -18.78 -7.13
N ALA A 220 -8.15 -17.75 -7.48
CA ALA A 220 -8.83 -17.67 -8.79
C ALA A 220 -7.89 -17.55 -10.00
N GLY A 221 -6.63 -17.14 -9.80
CA GLY A 221 -5.61 -17.21 -10.86
C GLY A 221 -5.11 -18.64 -11.12
N SER A 222 -5.43 -19.60 -10.24
CA SER A 222 -5.02 -21.00 -10.36
C SER A 222 -5.73 -21.66 -11.52
N GLY A 223 -4.98 -22.06 -12.54
CA GLY A 223 -5.54 -22.65 -13.74
C GLY A 223 -5.17 -21.93 -15.03
N ARG A 224 -4.75 -20.65 -14.97
CA ARG A 224 -4.23 -19.93 -16.15
C ARG A 224 -3.12 -20.71 -16.83
N MET A 225 -3.13 -20.71 -18.16
CA MET A 225 -2.25 -21.53 -19.00
C MET A 225 -1.43 -20.64 -19.93
N ARG A 226 -0.10 -20.73 -19.83
CA ARG A 226 0.81 -20.10 -20.79
C ARG A 226 1.98 -21.00 -21.09
N ASN A 227 2.33 -21.14 -22.37
CA ASN A 227 3.46 -21.95 -22.84
C ASN A 227 3.47 -23.40 -22.27
N GLY A 228 2.31 -24.05 -22.19
CA GLY A 228 2.14 -25.39 -21.60
C GLY A 228 2.23 -25.46 -20.06
N ILE A 229 2.59 -24.36 -19.39
CA ILE A 229 2.67 -24.25 -17.93
C ILE A 229 1.33 -23.76 -17.38
N ARG A 230 0.88 -24.37 -16.28
CA ARG A 230 -0.31 -23.95 -15.53
C ARG A 230 0.09 -23.19 -14.27
N TYR A 231 -0.43 -21.99 -14.05
CA TYR A 231 -0.23 -21.27 -12.79
C TYR A 231 -0.95 -22.00 -11.64
N LYS A 232 -0.19 -22.38 -10.61
CA LYS A 232 -0.62 -23.17 -9.44
C LYS A 232 0.23 -22.85 -8.22
N ALA A 233 -0.15 -23.37 -7.04
CA ALA A 233 0.62 -23.17 -5.81
C ALA A 233 2.11 -23.54 -5.96
N TRP A 234 2.43 -24.64 -6.64
CA TRP A 234 3.81 -25.07 -6.87
C TRP A 234 4.57 -24.27 -7.94
N THR A 235 3.93 -23.38 -8.71
CA THR A 235 4.64 -22.46 -9.62
C THR A 235 4.98 -21.13 -8.95
N PHE A 236 4.30 -20.79 -7.85
CA PHE A 236 4.39 -19.51 -7.16
C PHE A 236 5.85 -19.10 -6.80
N PRO A 237 6.25 -17.83 -7.02
CA PRO A 237 7.64 -17.41 -6.92
C PRO A 237 8.08 -17.09 -5.49
N TYR A 238 8.00 -18.07 -4.58
CA TYR A 238 8.28 -17.90 -3.14
C TYR A 238 9.68 -17.35 -2.81
N HIS A 239 10.64 -17.46 -3.75
CA HIS A 239 11.99 -16.91 -3.64
C HIS A 239 12.05 -15.39 -3.90
N LEU A 240 11.07 -14.81 -4.60
CA LEU A 240 10.88 -13.37 -4.87
C LEU A 240 9.98 -12.69 -3.83
N CYS A 241 9.74 -13.35 -2.71
CA CYS A 241 8.81 -12.92 -1.67
C CYS A 241 9.52 -13.04 -0.32
N THR A 242 9.28 -12.09 0.57
CA THR A 242 9.65 -12.21 2.00
C THR A 242 8.42 -12.57 2.83
N HIS A 243 7.25 -12.12 2.38
CA HIS A 243 5.94 -12.33 2.98
C HIS A 243 5.00 -12.76 1.86
N VAL A 244 4.10 -13.69 2.15
CA VAL A 244 3.09 -14.19 1.22
C VAL A 244 1.74 -14.09 1.90
N VAL A 245 0.72 -13.65 1.18
CA VAL A 245 -0.67 -13.73 1.65
C VAL A 245 -1.43 -14.61 0.68
N TYR A 246 -1.90 -15.76 1.17
CA TYR A 246 -2.77 -16.66 0.41
C TYR A 246 -4.19 -16.09 0.44
N CYS A 247 -4.72 -15.70 -0.70
CA CYS A 247 -6.05 -15.11 -0.82
C CYS A 247 -7.01 -16.02 -1.62
N CYS A 248 -8.19 -16.35 -1.11
CA CYS A 248 -8.67 -16.05 0.24
C CYS A 248 -9.55 -17.18 0.77
N SER A 249 -9.54 -17.34 2.09
CA SER A 249 -10.56 -18.09 2.81
C SER A 249 -11.77 -17.18 3.11
N GLY A 250 -12.94 -17.79 3.25
CA GLY A 250 -14.20 -17.13 3.57
C GLY A 250 -14.61 -17.38 5.03
N ILE A 251 -15.82 -16.92 5.36
CA ILE A 251 -16.46 -17.16 6.67
C ILE A 251 -17.87 -17.68 6.42
N SER A 252 -18.24 -18.77 7.10
CA SER A 252 -19.59 -19.34 7.03
C SER A 252 -20.60 -18.56 7.88
N LYS A 253 -21.89 -18.84 7.75
CA LYS A 253 -22.94 -18.16 8.55
C LYS A 253 -22.82 -18.47 10.05
N GLU A 254 -22.16 -19.57 10.38
CA GLU A 254 -21.83 -20.11 11.70
C GLU A 254 -20.47 -19.58 12.22
N LEU A 255 -19.89 -18.58 11.56
CA LEU A 255 -18.62 -17.92 11.91
C LEU A 255 -17.37 -18.83 11.83
N LYS A 256 -17.46 -19.96 11.15
CA LYS A 256 -16.31 -20.84 10.85
C LYS A 256 -15.52 -20.29 9.67
N VAL A 257 -14.19 -20.37 9.71
CA VAL A 257 -13.34 -20.08 8.53
C VAL A 257 -13.46 -21.21 7.52
N THR A 258 -13.59 -20.87 6.23
CA THR A 258 -13.83 -21.84 5.15
C THR A 258 -12.93 -21.61 3.95
N SER A 259 -12.74 -22.65 3.14
CA SER A 259 -12.15 -22.53 1.80
C SER A 259 -13.16 -21.84 0.85
N LYS A 260 -12.68 -20.94 -0.01
CA LYS A 260 -13.48 -20.36 -1.11
C LYS A 260 -13.35 -21.12 -2.41
N TYR A 261 -12.20 -21.76 -2.63
CA TYR A 261 -11.85 -22.48 -3.85
C TYR A 261 -11.53 -23.93 -3.50
N TYR A 262 -12.52 -24.70 -3.02
CA TYR A 262 -12.30 -26.02 -2.40
C TYR A 262 -11.42 -26.95 -3.25
N ASP A 263 -11.66 -27.02 -4.55
CA ASP A 263 -10.90 -27.87 -5.47
C ASP A 263 -9.40 -27.46 -5.57
N VAL A 264 -9.08 -26.18 -5.39
CA VAL A 264 -7.70 -25.66 -5.40
C VAL A 264 -7.07 -25.70 -4.01
N ASP A 265 -7.78 -25.18 -3.02
CA ASP A 265 -7.35 -25.01 -1.63
C ASP A 265 -7.10 -26.37 -0.94
N ILE A 266 -8.03 -27.31 -1.14
CA ILE A 266 -8.08 -28.63 -0.51
C ILE A 266 -7.83 -29.73 -1.54
N GLY A 267 -8.56 -29.75 -2.67
CA GLY A 267 -8.48 -30.82 -3.67
C GLY A 267 -7.09 -30.97 -4.31
N GLU A 268 -6.46 -29.85 -4.69
CA GLU A 268 -5.07 -29.78 -5.14
C GLU A 268 -4.07 -29.53 -3.99
N GLY A 269 -4.55 -29.43 -2.75
CA GLY A 269 -3.73 -29.22 -1.57
C GLY A 269 -2.96 -27.89 -1.55
N SER A 270 -3.46 -26.83 -2.19
CA SER A 270 -2.74 -25.56 -2.30
C SER A 270 -2.44 -24.92 -0.94
N LEU A 271 -3.37 -24.95 0.02
CA LEU A 271 -3.15 -24.38 1.36
C LEU A 271 -1.94 -25.03 2.06
N ALA A 272 -1.83 -26.36 1.99
CA ALA A 272 -0.70 -27.10 2.56
C ALA A 272 0.61 -26.92 1.75
N THR A 273 0.49 -26.84 0.41
CA THR A 273 1.62 -26.61 -0.49
C THR A 273 2.29 -25.25 -0.24
N PHE A 274 1.51 -24.22 0.09
CA PHE A 274 2.08 -22.92 0.44
C PHE A 274 2.91 -22.98 1.72
N THR A 275 2.39 -23.56 2.80
CA THR A 275 3.13 -23.57 4.07
C THR A 275 4.34 -24.51 4.06
N SER A 276 4.36 -25.53 3.19
CA SER A 276 5.57 -26.35 2.93
C SER A 276 6.69 -25.59 2.21
N MET A 277 6.44 -24.43 1.57
CA MET A 277 7.51 -23.62 0.97
C MET A 277 8.55 -23.14 2.00
N LYS A 278 8.17 -23.08 3.28
CA LYS A 278 9.07 -22.75 4.40
C LYS A 278 10.17 -23.79 4.64
N GLU A 279 9.99 -25.03 4.16
CA GLU A 279 11.04 -26.06 4.19
C GLU A 279 12.24 -25.69 3.29
N ARG A 280 12.00 -24.91 2.24
CA ARG A 280 13.05 -24.41 1.33
C ARG A 280 13.49 -23.00 1.70
N ASN A 281 12.54 -22.10 1.96
CA ASN A 281 12.82 -20.74 2.42
C ASN A 281 12.34 -20.56 3.87
N PRO A 282 13.13 -20.94 4.89
CA PRO A 282 12.74 -20.86 6.31
C PRO A 282 12.59 -19.41 6.83
N HIS A 283 12.89 -18.41 6.01
CA HIS A 283 12.72 -17.00 6.34
C HIS A 283 11.45 -16.38 5.73
N LEU A 284 10.69 -17.16 4.96
CA LEU A 284 9.42 -16.77 4.37
C LEU A 284 8.32 -16.75 5.44
N ARG A 285 7.52 -15.68 5.47
CA ARG A 285 6.30 -15.61 6.30
C ARG A 285 5.07 -15.77 5.41
N ILE A 286 4.14 -16.62 5.80
CA ILE A 286 2.96 -16.95 4.99
C ILE A 286 1.70 -16.76 5.83
N TYR A 287 0.81 -15.92 5.34
CA TYR A 287 -0.44 -15.53 5.99
C TYR A 287 -1.63 -16.06 5.20
N ILE A 288 -2.73 -16.34 5.89
CA ILE A 288 -4.03 -16.57 5.26
C ILE A 288 -4.82 -15.26 5.19
N GLY A 289 -5.28 -14.88 4.01
CA GLY A 289 -6.21 -13.78 3.78
C GLY A 289 -7.65 -14.23 4.02
N LEU A 290 -8.41 -13.51 4.85
CA LEU A 290 -9.83 -13.76 5.06
C LEU A 290 -10.67 -12.64 4.44
N GLY A 291 -11.59 -13.00 3.54
CA GLY A 291 -12.46 -12.05 2.85
C GLY A 291 -12.07 -11.84 1.38
N GLY A 292 -12.03 -10.59 0.94
CA GLY A 292 -11.66 -10.18 -0.42
C GLY A 292 -12.83 -10.03 -1.40
N GLU A 293 -14.06 -10.32 -1.00
CA GLU A 293 -15.25 -10.17 -1.85
C GLU A 293 -16.41 -9.50 -1.09
N ASP A 294 -17.28 -8.81 -1.82
CA ASP A 294 -18.44 -8.10 -1.24
C ASP A 294 -19.39 -9.04 -0.49
N ARG A 295 -19.49 -10.32 -0.91
CA ARG A 295 -20.30 -11.34 -0.22
C ARG A 295 -19.84 -11.65 1.22
N ASP A 296 -18.60 -11.31 1.57
CA ASP A 296 -18.08 -11.53 2.93
C ASP A 296 -18.54 -10.41 3.90
N HIS A 297 -19.04 -9.28 3.38
CA HIS A 297 -19.38 -8.10 4.18
C HIS A 297 -20.35 -8.39 5.33
N GLU A 298 -21.45 -9.11 5.07
CA GLU A 298 -22.47 -9.41 6.08
C GLU A 298 -21.89 -10.24 7.24
N GLY A 299 -21.02 -11.19 6.93
CA GLY A 299 -20.32 -12.04 7.91
C GLY A 299 -19.42 -11.20 8.81
N PHE A 300 -18.56 -10.35 8.24
CA PHE A 300 -17.68 -9.46 9.01
C PHE A 300 -18.47 -8.43 9.83
N SER A 301 -19.54 -7.87 9.26
CA SER A 301 -20.46 -6.94 9.92
C SER A 301 -21.03 -7.55 11.20
N ARG A 302 -21.63 -8.75 11.09
CA ARG A 302 -22.14 -9.52 12.24
C ARG A 302 -21.07 -9.86 13.28
N ILE A 303 -19.84 -10.14 12.86
CA ILE A 303 -18.73 -10.38 13.79
C ILE A 303 -18.41 -9.10 14.55
N ALA A 304 -18.15 -8.00 13.85
CA ALA A 304 -17.71 -6.74 14.44
C ALA A 304 -18.72 -6.17 15.47
N ASP A 305 -20.02 -6.37 15.23
CA ASP A 305 -21.10 -5.89 16.09
C ASP A 305 -21.27 -6.67 17.42
N SER A 306 -20.71 -7.89 17.56
CA SER A 306 -20.89 -8.72 18.77
C SER A 306 -19.57 -9.04 19.48
N ILE A 307 -19.56 -8.95 20.81
CA ILE A 307 -18.40 -9.32 21.64
C ILE A 307 -18.11 -10.83 21.52
N ASP A 308 -19.15 -11.66 21.58
CA ASP A 308 -19.04 -13.11 21.53
C ASP A 308 -18.66 -13.59 20.13
N ALA A 309 -19.23 -12.97 19.09
CA ALA A 309 -18.87 -13.26 17.70
C ALA A 309 -17.40 -12.92 17.43
N ARG A 310 -16.87 -11.81 17.97
CA ARG A 310 -15.43 -11.48 17.90
C ARG A 310 -14.54 -12.54 18.55
N GLN A 311 -14.97 -13.14 19.66
CA GLN A 311 -14.23 -14.23 20.32
C GLN A 311 -14.28 -15.54 19.52
N GLN A 312 -15.46 -15.95 19.07
CA GLN A 312 -15.65 -17.14 18.24
C GLN A 312 -14.88 -17.05 16.92
N PHE A 313 -14.97 -15.90 16.24
CA PHE A 313 -14.18 -15.61 15.04
C PHE A 313 -12.67 -15.74 15.30
N ALA A 314 -12.17 -15.10 16.35
CA ALA A 314 -10.74 -15.19 16.69
C ALA A 314 -10.29 -16.64 16.97
N GLN A 315 -11.17 -17.48 17.55
CA GLN A 315 -10.90 -18.90 17.77
C GLN A 315 -10.84 -19.66 16.45
N ALA A 316 -11.86 -19.53 15.60
CA ALA A 316 -11.91 -20.15 14.27
C ALA A 316 -10.70 -19.76 13.40
N VAL A 317 -10.27 -18.49 13.44
CA VAL A 317 -9.04 -18.01 12.77
C VAL A 317 -7.79 -18.71 13.32
N THR A 318 -7.68 -18.81 14.64
CA THR A 318 -6.52 -19.44 15.30
C THR A 318 -6.41 -20.92 14.95
N ASP A 319 -7.53 -21.64 14.92
CA ASP A 319 -7.57 -23.06 14.58
C ASP A 319 -7.30 -23.32 13.09
N TRP A 320 -7.81 -22.45 12.19
CA TRP A 320 -7.48 -22.51 10.76
C TRP A 320 -5.99 -22.27 10.48
N ILE A 321 -5.39 -21.28 11.15
CA ILE A 321 -3.95 -21.02 11.05
C ILE A 321 -3.14 -22.24 11.52
N ARG A 322 -3.53 -22.86 12.64
CA ARG A 322 -2.88 -24.07 13.18
C ARG A 322 -3.01 -25.26 12.25
N LEU A 323 -4.21 -25.51 11.71
CA LEU A 323 -4.52 -26.63 10.82
C LEU A 323 -3.59 -26.66 9.59
N PHE A 324 -3.35 -25.49 8.99
CA PHE A 324 -2.52 -25.37 7.78
C PHE A 324 -1.09 -24.87 8.04
N ARG A 325 -0.73 -24.50 9.27
CA ARG A 325 0.61 -24.02 9.70
C ARG A 325 1.03 -22.65 9.10
N PHE A 326 0.07 -21.74 8.96
CA PHE A 326 0.33 -20.33 8.62
C PHE A 326 1.02 -19.58 9.77
N ASP A 327 1.68 -18.45 9.47
CA ASP A 327 2.37 -17.58 10.45
C ASP A 327 1.48 -16.44 10.99
N GLY A 328 0.26 -16.34 10.46
CA GLY A 328 -0.69 -15.29 10.79
C GLY A 328 -1.88 -15.23 9.83
N MET A 329 -2.71 -14.21 10.02
CA MET A 329 -3.88 -13.91 9.18
C MET A 329 -3.93 -12.43 8.81
N VAL A 330 -4.38 -12.14 7.60
CA VAL A 330 -4.69 -10.78 7.14
C VAL A 330 -6.21 -10.69 6.90
N LEU A 331 -6.86 -9.73 7.56
CA LEU A 331 -8.27 -9.41 7.28
C LEU A 331 -8.37 -8.65 5.96
N TYR A 332 -9.35 -8.97 5.12
CA TYR A 332 -9.62 -8.25 3.87
C TYR A 332 -11.13 -8.00 3.73
N TRP A 333 -11.65 -7.09 4.54
CA TRP A 333 -13.07 -6.76 4.56
C TRP A 333 -13.38 -5.66 3.53
N ARG A 334 -14.15 -6.00 2.50
CA ARG A 334 -14.67 -5.08 1.47
C ARG A 334 -16.17 -4.85 1.68
N PHE A 335 -16.62 -3.68 2.09
CA PHE A 335 -15.94 -2.79 3.05
C PHE A 335 -16.82 -2.66 4.30
N PRO A 336 -16.27 -2.38 5.49
CA PRO A 336 -17.08 -1.97 6.63
C PRO A 336 -17.94 -0.74 6.28
N PHE A 337 -19.02 -0.51 7.02
CA PHE A 337 -19.71 0.79 6.99
C PHE A 337 -18.93 1.84 7.79
N LEU A 338 -19.26 3.13 7.58
CA LEU A 338 -18.55 4.24 8.23
C LEU A 338 -18.74 4.25 9.76
N ASP A 339 -19.90 3.82 10.26
CA ASP A 339 -20.21 3.63 11.68
C ASP A 339 -19.57 2.36 12.30
N GLN A 340 -19.07 1.45 11.45
CA GLN A 340 -18.34 0.26 11.88
C GLN A 340 -16.82 0.48 12.02
N LYS A 341 -16.34 1.68 11.69
CA LYS A 341 -14.92 2.08 11.67
C LYS A 341 -14.14 1.66 12.93
N ASP A 342 -14.69 1.88 14.11
CA ASP A 342 -14.05 1.52 15.38
C ASP A 342 -14.36 0.06 15.80
N LYS A 343 -15.45 -0.52 15.31
CA LYS A 343 -15.77 -1.95 15.50
C LYS A 343 -14.74 -2.85 14.80
N VAL A 344 -14.20 -2.42 13.65
CA VAL A 344 -13.04 -3.05 12.99
C VAL A 344 -11.83 -3.07 13.93
N VAL A 345 -11.54 -1.95 14.62
CA VAL A 345 -10.42 -1.86 15.56
C VAL A 345 -10.60 -2.87 16.69
N ASP A 346 -11.78 -2.94 17.30
CA ASP A 346 -12.05 -3.88 18.39
C ASP A 346 -11.99 -5.34 17.95
N MET A 347 -12.49 -5.65 16.75
CA MET A 347 -12.39 -7.00 16.17
C MET A 347 -10.92 -7.40 16.00
N MET A 348 -10.11 -6.53 15.41
CA MET A 348 -8.67 -6.76 15.26
C MET A 348 -7.93 -6.78 16.61
N ARG A 349 -8.35 -5.99 17.60
CA ARG A 349 -7.81 -5.98 18.97
C ARG A 349 -8.19 -7.24 19.76
N ASN A 350 -9.34 -7.85 19.48
CA ASN A 350 -9.72 -9.17 20.01
C ASN A 350 -8.83 -10.25 19.39
N LEU A 351 -8.82 -10.34 18.05
CA LEU A 351 -8.02 -11.30 17.30
C LEU A 351 -6.52 -11.24 17.68
N ARG A 352 -5.95 -10.03 17.72
CA ARG A 352 -4.54 -9.79 18.08
C ARG A 352 -4.19 -10.36 19.45
N ARG A 353 -5.05 -10.20 20.46
CA ARG A 353 -4.81 -10.73 21.82
C ARG A 353 -4.74 -12.26 21.83
N MET A 354 -5.50 -12.94 20.99
CA MET A 354 -5.43 -14.40 20.89
C MET A 354 -4.21 -14.87 20.08
N LEU A 355 -3.98 -14.28 18.90
CA LEU A 355 -2.85 -14.66 18.05
C LEU A 355 -1.49 -14.41 18.73
N LEU A 356 -1.37 -13.35 19.53
CA LEU A 356 -0.20 -13.11 20.38
C LEU A 356 0.15 -14.31 21.30
N ARG A 357 -0.86 -14.92 21.94
CA ARG A 357 -0.67 -16.08 22.83
C ARG A 357 -0.21 -17.34 22.07
N ALA A 358 -0.48 -17.39 20.77
CA ALA A 358 -0.06 -18.47 19.88
C ALA A 358 1.26 -18.16 19.12
N ASN A 359 1.92 -17.02 19.40
CA ASN A 359 3.08 -16.51 18.64
C ASN A 359 2.78 -16.28 17.14
N LEU A 360 1.54 -15.88 16.85
CA LEU A 360 1.04 -15.59 15.50
C LEU A 360 0.85 -14.08 15.29
N THR A 361 0.93 -13.66 14.04
CA THR A 361 0.83 -12.25 13.63
C THR A 361 -0.46 -11.94 12.90
N THR A 362 -0.87 -10.66 12.83
CA THR A 362 -2.09 -10.27 12.12
C THR A 362 -2.00 -8.93 11.41
N GLY A 363 -2.75 -8.81 10.32
CA GLY A 363 -2.78 -7.67 9.41
C GLY A 363 -4.16 -7.35 8.86
N LEU A 364 -4.19 -6.35 8.00
CA LEU A 364 -5.38 -5.84 7.33
C LEU A 364 -5.03 -5.39 5.90
N VAL A 365 -5.86 -5.72 4.92
CA VAL A 365 -5.88 -5.07 3.61
C VAL A 365 -6.78 -3.83 3.68
N VAL A 366 -6.29 -2.70 3.19
CA VAL A 366 -7.01 -1.43 3.13
C VAL A 366 -6.98 -0.86 1.71
N PRO A 367 -8.05 -0.23 1.23
CA PRO A 367 -8.10 0.35 -0.11
C PRO A 367 -7.16 1.57 -0.23
N LEU A 368 -6.56 1.75 -1.40
CA LEU A 368 -5.85 2.98 -1.76
C LEU A 368 -6.80 4.16 -1.96
N ASP A 369 -8.04 3.91 -2.37
CA ASP A 369 -9.07 4.95 -2.49
C ASP A 369 -9.20 5.77 -1.19
N ALA A 370 -9.55 7.05 -1.29
CA ALA A 370 -9.65 7.92 -0.13
C ALA A 370 -10.95 7.70 0.66
N LEU A 371 -12.08 7.59 -0.03
CA LEU A 371 -13.42 7.53 0.56
C LEU A 371 -13.69 6.16 1.22
N LEU A 372 -13.30 5.07 0.55
CA LEU A 372 -13.39 3.72 1.11
C LEU A 372 -12.48 3.53 2.32
N ARG A 373 -11.35 4.24 2.36
CA ARG A 373 -10.35 4.19 3.43
C ARG A 373 -10.76 4.97 4.69
N GLU A 374 -11.62 5.97 4.58
CA GLU A 374 -12.18 6.67 5.75
C GLU A 374 -12.93 5.75 6.71
N ARG A 375 -13.44 4.61 6.19
CA ARG A 375 -14.15 3.57 6.93
C ARG A 375 -13.24 2.69 7.80
N PHE A 376 -11.93 2.92 7.76
CA PHE A 376 -10.95 2.25 8.61
C PHE A 376 -10.26 3.26 9.53
N ASN A 377 -10.19 2.98 10.83
CA ASN A 377 -9.39 3.78 11.76
C ASN A 377 -7.91 3.39 11.64
N ILE A 378 -7.27 3.77 10.52
CA ILE A 378 -5.87 3.42 10.20
C ILE A 378 -4.92 3.75 11.34
N LEU A 379 -5.21 4.81 12.11
CA LEU A 379 -4.38 5.28 13.22
C LEU A 379 -4.38 4.28 14.39
N GLU A 380 -5.56 3.86 14.83
CA GLU A 380 -5.70 2.82 15.87
C GLU A 380 -5.24 1.44 15.37
N LEU A 381 -5.53 1.11 14.12
CA LEU A 381 -5.08 -0.13 13.49
C LEU A 381 -3.54 -0.22 13.44
N ALA A 382 -2.86 0.88 13.08
CA ALA A 382 -1.40 0.95 13.09
C ALA A 382 -0.78 0.73 14.49
N ARG A 383 -1.51 1.03 15.58
CA ARG A 383 -1.05 0.79 16.95
C ARG A 383 -1.16 -0.67 17.39
N ILE A 384 -2.13 -1.42 16.88
CA ILE A 384 -2.40 -2.81 17.30
C ILE A 384 -1.82 -3.89 16.37
N LEU A 385 -1.68 -3.61 15.07
CA LEU A 385 -1.24 -4.57 14.05
C LEU A 385 0.30 -4.75 14.02
N ASP A 386 0.76 -5.85 13.43
CA ASP A 386 2.18 -6.17 13.30
C ASP A 386 2.88 -5.30 12.22
N ASP A 387 4.21 -5.29 12.20
CA ASP A 387 4.99 -4.51 11.22
C ASP A 387 4.80 -5.06 9.80
N TYR A 388 4.64 -4.15 8.82
CA TYR A 388 4.37 -4.47 7.40
C TYR A 388 3.06 -5.22 7.10
N THR A 389 2.10 -5.26 8.04
CA THR A 389 0.86 -6.03 7.89
C THR A 389 -0.37 -5.21 7.52
N ILE A 390 -0.27 -3.88 7.36
CA ILE A 390 -1.30 -3.07 6.71
C ILE A 390 -0.97 -3.02 5.21
N LEU A 391 -1.65 -3.85 4.43
CA LEU A 391 -1.45 -3.96 2.99
C LEU A 391 -2.36 -2.97 2.29
N VAL A 392 -1.80 -2.06 1.49
CA VAL A 392 -2.55 -1.08 0.71
C VAL A 392 -2.84 -1.67 -0.65
N ASP A 393 -4.11 -1.96 -0.93
CA ASP A 393 -4.58 -2.50 -2.19
C ASP A 393 -4.97 -1.37 -3.17
N PRO A 394 -4.30 -1.25 -4.33
CA PRO A 394 -4.62 -0.28 -5.37
C PRO A 394 -5.79 -0.70 -6.28
N THR A 395 -6.27 -1.94 -6.20
CA THR A 395 -7.28 -2.48 -7.14
C THR A 395 -8.72 -2.13 -6.78
N GLU A 396 -8.95 -1.61 -5.57
CA GLU A 396 -10.25 -1.19 -5.04
C GLU A 396 -10.80 0.13 -5.61
N VAL A 397 -10.29 0.59 -6.74
CA VAL A 397 -10.91 1.69 -7.48
C VAL A 397 -12.19 1.15 -8.12
N HIS A 398 -13.32 1.84 -7.92
CA HIS A 398 -14.62 1.46 -8.47
C HIS A 398 -14.50 1.03 -9.93
N GLY A 399 -15.19 -0.07 -10.26
CA GLY A 399 -15.00 -0.84 -11.50
C GLY A 399 -14.78 0.03 -12.73
N VAL A 400 -13.70 -0.26 -13.45
CA VAL A 400 -13.25 0.50 -14.63
C VAL A 400 -14.44 0.80 -15.52
N ALA A 401 -14.75 2.09 -15.71
CA ALA A 401 -15.96 2.52 -16.40
C ALA A 401 -15.98 2.16 -17.89
N TYR A 402 -14.80 1.97 -18.49
CA TYR A 402 -14.59 1.68 -19.92
C TYR A 402 -15.34 2.65 -20.87
N ASP A 403 -15.55 3.88 -20.42
CA ASP A 403 -16.08 5.02 -21.20
C ASP A 403 -14.96 5.74 -21.95
N SER A 404 -13.77 5.82 -21.35
CA SER A 404 -12.56 6.38 -21.94
C SER A 404 -11.27 5.69 -21.48
N THR A 405 -10.23 5.76 -22.31
CA THR A 405 -8.89 5.24 -21.97
C THR A 405 -8.22 6.06 -20.87
N PHE A 406 -7.53 5.41 -19.92
CA PHE A 406 -6.72 6.11 -18.92
C PHE A 406 -5.53 5.29 -18.44
N VAL A 407 -4.57 5.98 -17.79
CA VAL A 407 -3.41 5.35 -17.14
C VAL A 407 -3.68 5.29 -15.62
N PRO A 408 -3.81 4.10 -15.00
CA PRO A 408 -4.18 3.97 -13.58
C PRO A 408 -3.07 4.44 -12.61
N LEU A 409 -1.80 4.23 -12.99
CA LEU A 409 -0.64 4.59 -12.19
C LEU A 409 -0.03 5.88 -12.75
N ARG A 410 -0.29 7.00 -12.07
CA ARG A 410 0.19 8.36 -12.44
C ARG A 410 0.73 9.08 -11.21
N ASP A 411 1.27 10.28 -11.37
CA ASP A 411 1.89 11.04 -10.27
C ASP A 411 0.89 11.37 -9.14
N SER A 412 -0.40 11.56 -9.46
CA SER A 412 -1.43 11.70 -8.43
C SER A 412 -1.59 10.43 -7.59
N THR A 413 -1.44 9.24 -8.19
CA THR A 413 -1.51 7.94 -7.50
C THR A 413 -0.35 7.80 -6.52
N VAL A 414 0.87 8.21 -6.93
CA VAL A 414 2.04 8.33 -6.06
C VAL A 414 1.79 9.32 -4.91
N GLY A 415 1.14 10.45 -5.20
CA GLY A 415 0.67 11.42 -4.19
C GLY A 415 -0.35 10.83 -3.20
N THR A 416 -1.28 9.98 -3.65
CA THR A 416 -2.26 9.29 -2.77
C THR A 416 -1.56 8.34 -1.79
N TYR A 417 -0.56 7.58 -2.26
CA TYR A 417 0.28 6.74 -1.41
C TYR A 417 1.10 7.58 -0.40
N ALA A 418 1.67 8.71 -0.83
CA ALA A 418 2.40 9.64 0.04
C ALA A 418 1.49 10.22 1.13
N GLY A 419 0.28 10.66 0.78
CA GLY A 419 -0.71 11.17 1.73
C GLY A 419 -1.15 10.12 2.76
N LEU A 420 -1.23 8.84 2.37
CA LEU A 420 -1.46 7.74 3.33
C LEU A 420 -0.26 7.56 4.26
N PHE A 421 0.96 7.60 3.71
CA PHE A 421 2.19 7.47 4.49
C PHE A 421 2.29 8.54 5.58
N MET A 422 2.21 9.82 5.20
CA MET A 422 2.42 10.95 6.11
C MET A 422 1.39 10.95 7.25
N ARG A 423 0.09 10.79 6.93
CA ARG A 423 -0.97 10.69 7.95
C ARG A 423 -0.78 9.53 8.92
N THR A 424 -0.19 8.42 8.46
CA THR A 424 0.12 7.27 9.32
C THR A 424 1.36 7.53 10.18
N LEU A 425 2.35 8.25 9.66
CA LEU A 425 3.60 8.58 10.35
C LEU A 425 3.37 9.60 11.48
N GLU A 426 2.68 10.71 11.19
CA GLU A 426 2.40 11.80 12.13
C GLU A 426 1.76 11.28 13.42
N ASN A 427 0.70 10.48 13.29
CA ASN A 427 -0.14 10.02 14.39
C ASN A 427 0.46 8.86 15.22
N VAL A 428 1.55 8.25 14.76
CA VAL A 428 2.27 7.19 15.49
C VAL A 428 3.37 7.79 16.39
N HIS A 429 3.58 9.11 16.38
CA HIS A 429 4.38 9.87 17.37
C HIS A 429 5.66 9.15 17.85
N GLY A 430 6.56 8.81 16.92
CA GLY A 430 7.84 8.18 17.26
C GLY A 430 7.78 6.75 17.80
N GLN A 431 6.60 6.12 17.93
CA GLN A 431 6.44 4.70 18.29
C GLN A 431 6.88 3.72 17.19
N MET A 432 7.78 4.14 16.30
CA MET A 432 8.45 3.26 15.36
C MET A 432 9.39 2.31 16.10
N ARG A 433 8.93 1.09 16.38
CA ARG A 433 9.84 -0.01 16.74
C ARG A 433 10.86 -0.20 15.62
N ASP A 434 12.09 0.22 15.88
CA ASP A 434 13.29 -0.02 15.06
C ASP A 434 13.24 0.56 13.63
N GLY A 435 12.41 1.57 13.37
CA GLY A 435 12.22 2.13 12.02
C GLY A 435 11.51 1.18 11.05
N ARG A 436 10.71 0.23 11.58
CA ARG A 436 9.80 -0.61 10.80
C ARG A 436 8.44 0.08 10.68
N PHE A 437 7.87 0.10 9.47
CA PHE A 437 6.61 0.78 9.16
C PHE A 437 5.48 -0.24 9.03
N LYS A 438 4.24 0.16 9.39
CA LYS A 438 3.06 -0.73 9.33
C LYS A 438 2.55 -0.96 7.91
N LEU A 439 2.71 0.04 7.04
CA LEU A 439 2.21 0.03 5.65
C LEU A 439 3.08 -0.82 4.72
N CYS A 440 2.43 -1.52 3.81
CA CYS A 440 3.03 -2.11 2.61
C CYS A 440 2.22 -1.77 1.38
N TYR A 441 2.87 -1.29 0.31
CA TYR A 441 2.17 -0.90 -0.92
C TYR A 441 2.14 -2.07 -1.90
N LEU A 442 0.98 -2.67 -2.13
CA LEU A 442 0.85 -3.63 -3.21
C LEU A 442 0.77 -2.88 -4.54
N LEU A 443 1.37 -3.44 -5.59
CA LEU A 443 1.33 -2.90 -6.95
C LEU A 443 0.56 -3.88 -7.86
N PRO A 444 -0.37 -3.40 -8.69
CA PRO A 444 -1.01 -4.26 -9.67
C PRO A 444 -0.04 -4.49 -10.83
N VAL A 445 -0.02 -5.72 -11.35
CA VAL A 445 0.81 -6.10 -12.51
C VAL A 445 0.00 -6.65 -13.68
N HIS A 446 -1.32 -6.57 -13.59
CA HIS A 446 -2.21 -6.74 -14.74
C HIS A 446 -2.20 -5.49 -15.63
N ALA A 447 -2.54 -5.69 -16.88
CA ALA A 447 -2.79 -4.64 -17.86
C ALA A 447 -4.29 -4.34 -17.94
N LEU A 448 -4.65 -3.08 -18.21
CA LEU A 448 -6.01 -2.70 -18.60
C LEU A 448 -6.08 -2.57 -20.12
N SER A 449 -7.07 -3.20 -20.75
CA SER A 449 -7.35 -3.09 -22.19
C SER A 449 -8.72 -2.48 -22.47
N PHE A 450 -8.84 -1.77 -23.58
CA PHE A 450 -10.01 -1.00 -23.99
C PHE A 450 -10.25 -1.17 -25.49
N THR A 451 -11.52 -1.25 -25.90
CA THR A 451 -11.89 -1.21 -27.32
C THR A 451 -12.26 0.22 -27.71
N LEU A 452 -11.45 0.87 -28.53
CA LEU A 452 -11.68 2.23 -29.04
C LEU A 452 -12.93 2.30 -29.95
N GLU A 453 -13.52 3.49 -30.01
CA GLU A 453 -14.47 3.84 -31.08
C GLU A 453 -13.77 4.02 -32.43
N GLU A 454 -14.50 3.84 -33.55
CA GLU A 454 -13.91 3.76 -34.89
C GLU A 454 -13.23 5.05 -35.39
N SER A 455 -13.69 6.20 -34.90
CA SER A 455 -13.10 7.52 -35.17
C SER A 455 -12.14 8.01 -34.09
N ALA A 456 -11.95 7.24 -33.01
CA ALA A 456 -11.14 7.67 -31.87
C ALA A 456 -9.64 7.64 -32.21
N GLN A 457 -8.95 8.74 -31.90
CA GLN A 457 -7.48 8.73 -31.88
C GLN A 457 -7.01 7.94 -30.67
N ALA A 458 -6.00 7.09 -30.83
CA ALA A 458 -5.53 6.15 -29.81
C ALA A 458 -4.68 6.80 -28.69
N GLU A 459 -5.21 7.85 -28.08
CA GLU A 459 -4.60 8.65 -27.02
C GLU A 459 -5.16 8.30 -25.63
N ILE A 460 -4.74 9.05 -24.60
CA ILE A 460 -5.31 9.00 -23.25
C ILE A 460 -6.57 9.88 -23.22
N GLY A 461 -7.66 9.38 -22.66
CA GLY A 461 -8.98 10.04 -22.67
C GLY A 461 -9.76 9.81 -23.97
N ALA A 462 -9.32 8.86 -24.81
CA ALA A 462 -10.01 8.49 -26.03
C ALA A 462 -11.31 7.72 -25.70
N PRO A 463 -12.43 7.99 -26.38
CA PRO A 463 -13.70 7.31 -26.11
C PRO A 463 -13.64 5.84 -26.53
N THR A 464 -14.29 4.98 -25.74
CA THR A 464 -14.22 3.53 -25.88
C THR A 464 -15.60 2.89 -25.90
N ARG A 465 -15.77 1.86 -26.73
CA ARG A 465 -16.99 1.04 -26.82
C ARG A 465 -17.16 0.08 -25.63
N GLY A 466 -16.16 -0.01 -24.76
CA GLY A 466 -16.13 -0.91 -23.62
C GLY A 466 -14.75 -1.53 -23.38
N PRO A 467 -14.67 -2.60 -22.57
CA PRO A 467 -13.42 -3.32 -22.32
C PRO A 467 -12.76 -3.81 -23.61
N GLY A 468 -11.44 -4.01 -23.53
CA GLY A 468 -10.67 -4.67 -24.58
C GLY A 468 -11.02 -6.15 -24.69
N GLU A 469 -10.61 -6.75 -25.81
CA GLU A 469 -10.82 -8.18 -26.07
C GLU A 469 -10.15 -9.06 -25.00
N PRO A 470 -10.77 -10.21 -24.63
CA PRO A 470 -10.21 -11.12 -23.63
C PRO A 470 -8.90 -11.76 -24.12
N GLY A 471 -7.96 -11.92 -23.19
CA GLY A 471 -6.69 -12.59 -23.44
C GLY A 471 -6.80 -14.12 -23.46
N VAL A 472 -5.85 -14.79 -24.14
CA VAL A 472 -5.82 -16.25 -24.31
C VAL A 472 -5.46 -17.05 -23.03
N SER A 473 -4.97 -16.36 -22.00
CA SER A 473 -4.52 -16.89 -20.69
C SER A 473 -5.43 -16.38 -19.57
N THR A 474 -5.92 -15.14 -19.64
CA THR A 474 -6.82 -14.56 -18.64
C THR A 474 -8.29 -14.85 -18.88
N ASP A 475 -8.72 -14.93 -20.15
CA ASP A 475 -10.13 -15.03 -20.59
C ASP A 475 -11.05 -13.96 -19.96
N GLN A 476 -10.52 -12.74 -19.76
CA GLN A 476 -11.21 -11.63 -19.11
C GLN A 476 -11.20 -10.38 -19.99
N PRO A 477 -12.36 -9.90 -20.48
CA PRO A 477 -12.44 -8.64 -21.20
C PRO A 477 -11.90 -7.49 -20.36
N GLY A 478 -11.04 -6.67 -20.96
CA GLY A 478 -10.43 -5.50 -20.32
C GLY A 478 -9.26 -5.78 -19.36
N LEU A 479 -8.94 -7.06 -19.07
CA LEU A 479 -7.88 -7.44 -18.15
C LEU A 479 -6.93 -8.48 -18.78
N LEU A 480 -5.69 -8.07 -19.02
CA LEU A 480 -4.64 -8.92 -19.60
C LEU A 480 -3.49 -9.14 -18.62
N SER A 481 -2.82 -10.29 -18.70
CA SER A 481 -1.59 -10.57 -17.97
C SER A 481 -0.36 -10.07 -18.73
N TYR A 482 0.76 -9.92 -18.04
CA TYR A 482 2.00 -9.42 -18.64
C TYR A 482 2.48 -10.29 -19.82
N ASP A 483 2.33 -11.62 -19.71
CA ASP A 483 2.66 -12.55 -20.79
C ASP A 483 1.80 -12.39 -22.05
N GLU A 484 0.61 -11.78 -21.94
CA GLU A 484 -0.29 -11.48 -23.06
C GLU A 484 -0.01 -10.13 -23.73
N VAL A 485 0.77 -9.24 -23.09
CA VAL A 485 1.07 -7.90 -23.64
C VAL A 485 2.54 -7.69 -23.98
N CYS A 486 3.45 -8.44 -23.35
CA CYS A 486 4.90 -8.34 -23.56
C CYS A 486 5.38 -8.88 -24.92
N GLY A 487 4.71 -9.91 -25.44
CA GLY A 487 5.07 -10.61 -26.67
C GLY A 487 4.35 -10.10 -27.91
N GLU A 488 3.42 -9.15 -27.73
CA GLU A 488 2.57 -8.66 -28.81
C GLU A 488 3.26 -7.60 -29.68
N ARG A 489 3.00 -7.67 -30.98
CA ARG A 489 3.40 -6.64 -31.94
C ARG A 489 2.32 -5.55 -31.95
N TRP A 490 2.50 -4.56 -31.09
CA TRP A 490 1.70 -3.34 -31.08
C TRP A 490 2.01 -2.47 -32.30
N ASP A 491 1.00 -1.95 -32.99
CA ASP A 491 1.16 -1.03 -34.14
C ASP A 491 1.85 0.26 -33.71
N ARG A 492 1.58 0.70 -32.47
CA ARG A 492 2.31 1.76 -31.78
C ARG A 492 2.49 1.37 -30.32
N ALA A 493 3.66 1.64 -29.77
CA ALA A 493 3.93 1.53 -28.34
C ALA A 493 4.65 2.79 -27.84
N ARG A 494 4.17 3.38 -26.75
CA ARG A 494 4.80 4.55 -26.12
C ARG A 494 4.92 4.40 -24.62
N ARG A 495 6.05 4.85 -24.06
CA ARG A 495 6.20 4.91 -22.59
C ARG A 495 5.37 6.07 -22.04
N VAL A 496 4.88 5.88 -20.82
CA VAL A 496 4.26 6.91 -19.97
C VAL A 496 4.86 6.80 -18.57
N ASN A 497 4.58 7.77 -17.70
CA ASN A 497 4.96 7.69 -16.29
C ASN A 497 4.43 6.36 -15.73
N TYR A 498 5.33 5.55 -15.17
CA TYR A 498 5.04 4.26 -14.53
C TYR A 498 4.46 3.14 -15.43
N GLY A 499 4.29 3.35 -16.74
CA GLY A 499 3.72 2.35 -17.65
C GLY A 499 4.18 2.42 -19.11
N VAL A 500 3.53 1.61 -19.93
CA VAL A 500 3.60 1.57 -21.38
C VAL A 500 2.18 1.51 -21.91
N ILE A 501 1.89 2.31 -22.93
CA ILE A 501 0.67 2.21 -23.74
C ILE A 501 1.02 1.46 -25.01
N GLY A 502 0.23 0.43 -25.35
CA GLY A 502 0.27 -0.27 -26.64
C GLY A 502 -1.06 -0.08 -27.37
N THR A 503 -1.03 0.01 -28.69
CA THR A 503 -2.23 0.13 -29.51
C THR A 503 -2.14 -0.81 -30.70
N ARG A 504 -3.19 -1.56 -31.00
CA ARG A 504 -3.28 -2.43 -32.19
C ARG A 504 -4.69 -2.46 -32.73
N VAL A 505 -4.87 -2.16 -34.03
CA VAL A 505 -6.21 -2.03 -34.65
C VAL A 505 -7.08 -1.05 -33.85
N ASN A 506 -8.09 -1.53 -33.10
CA ASN A 506 -8.95 -0.74 -32.21
C ASN A 506 -8.70 -1.04 -30.73
N GLN A 507 -7.73 -1.89 -30.39
CA GLN A 507 -7.38 -2.23 -29.02
C GLN A 507 -6.34 -1.24 -28.48
N TRP A 508 -6.62 -0.68 -27.31
CA TRP A 508 -5.71 0.18 -26.55
C TRP A 508 -5.41 -0.52 -25.23
N VAL A 509 -4.14 -0.65 -24.86
CA VAL A 509 -3.71 -1.30 -23.62
C VAL A 509 -2.78 -0.40 -22.83
N VAL A 510 -2.87 -0.46 -21.50
CA VAL A 510 -1.87 0.11 -20.59
C VAL A 510 -1.37 -0.97 -19.63
N PHE A 511 -0.06 -1.10 -19.53
CA PHE A 511 0.62 -2.11 -18.71
C PHE A 511 1.92 -1.59 -18.12
N GLN A 512 2.48 -2.28 -17.13
CA GLN A 512 3.78 -1.96 -16.57
C GLN A 512 4.85 -2.93 -17.09
N ASN A 513 6.09 -2.46 -17.18
CA ASN A 513 7.24 -3.31 -17.48
C ASN A 513 8.33 -3.19 -16.40
N ARG A 514 9.39 -4.00 -16.51
CA ARG A 514 10.50 -4.00 -15.53
C ARG A 514 11.12 -2.62 -15.29
N SER A 515 11.13 -1.72 -16.28
CA SER A 515 11.65 -0.35 -16.11
C SER A 515 10.64 0.53 -15.40
N SER A 516 9.38 0.50 -15.84
CA SER A 516 8.35 1.41 -15.34
C SER A 516 7.94 1.10 -13.90
N LEU A 517 7.96 -0.19 -13.49
CA LEU A 517 7.80 -0.57 -12.07
C LEU A 517 8.98 -0.10 -11.20
N ARG A 518 10.23 -0.19 -11.69
CA ARG A 518 11.39 0.30 -10.94
C ARG A 518 11.36 1.81 -10.76
N GLU A 519 10.85 2.53 -11.75
CA GLU A 519 10.62 3.97 -11.73
C GLU A 519 9.55 4.32 -10.69
N LEU A 520 8.39 3.65 -10.72
CA LEU A 520 7.32 3.80 -9.72
C LEU A 520 7.80 3.55 -8.29
N ILE A 521 8.53 2.45 -8.07
CA ILE A 521 9.12 2.13 -6.76
C ILE A 521 10.14 3.19 -6.32
N THR A 522 10.88 3.78 -7.26
CA THR A 522 11.80 4.88 -6.93
C THR A 522 11.02 6.10 -6.46
N GLN A 523 9.97 6.49 -7.18
CA GLN A 523 9.16 7.66 -6.84
C GLN A 523 8.37 7.47 -5.54
N LEU A 524 7.73 6.31 -5.35
CA LEU A 524 7.16 5.91 -4.06
C LEU A 524 8.20 5.99 -2.95
N GLY A 525 9.43 5.49 -3.18
CA GLY A 525 10.54 5.61 -2.27
C GLY A 525 10.91 7.06 -1.93
N LEU A 526 10.94 7.97 -2.89
CA LEU A 526 11.26 9.38 -2.66
C LEU A 526 10.16 10.08 -1.83
N VAL A 527 8.89 9.94 -2.21
CA VAL A 527 7.77 10.65 -1.55
C VAL A 527 7.37 10.09 -0.17
N THR A 528 7.81 8.87 0.17
CA THR A 528 7.52 8.23 1.47
C THR A 528 8.75 8.09 2.39
N GLY A 529 9.83 8.84 2.14
CA GLY A 529 11.04 8.72 2.98
C GLY A 529 11.68 7.32 2.96
N SER A 530 11.60 6.65 1.80
CA SER A 530 11.96 5.26 1.49
C SER A 530 11.00 4.19 2.03
N ALA A 531 9.85 4.03 1.38
CA ALA A 531 8.96 2.86 1.47
C ALA A 531 9.75 1.55 1.68
N LYS A 532 9.58 0.95 2.86
CA LYS A 532 10.30 -0.27 3.25
C LYS A 532 9.56 -1.56 2.88
N CYS A 533 8.25 -1.48 2.57
CA CYS A 533 7.48 -2.61 2.09
C CYS A 533 6.69 -2.24 0.84
N ILE A 534 6.93 -3.00 -0.22
CA ILE A 534 6.20 -2.92 -1.49
C ILE A 534 6.00 -4.36 -1.96
N GLY A 535 4.84 -4.64 -2.56
CA GLY A 535 4.46 -5.98 -2.98
C GLY A 535 3.80 -6.05 -4.34
N VAL A 536 3.32 -7.24 -4.70
CA VAL A 536 2.67 -7.54 -5.97
C VAL A 536 1.28 -8.11 -5.73
N TRP A 537 0.29 -7.51 -6.40
CA TRP A 537 -1.09 -7.98 -6.52
C TRP A 537 -1.40 -8.27 -8.00
N ASP A 538 -1.22 -9.47 -8.51
CA ASP A 538 -0.59 -10.64 -7.90
C ASP A 538 0.24 -11.39 -8.97
N PRO A 539 1.19 -12.27 -8.61
CA PRO A 539 2.09 -12.90 -9.57
C PRO A 539 1.39 -13.81 -10.61
N SER A 540 0.10 -14.13 -10.47
CA SER A 540 -0.68 -14.81 -11.51
C SER A 540 -0.92 -13.96 -12.77
N TRP A 541 -0.68 -12.64 -12.68
CA TRP A 541 -0.76 -11.69 -13.80
C TRP A 541 0.62 -11.31 -14.35
N ASP A 542 1.71 -11.80 -13.75
CA ASP A 542 3.08 -11.68 -14.26
C ASP A 542 3.37 -12.85 -15.21
N ASP A 543 4.43 -12.77 -16.02
CA ASP A 543 4.82 -13.88 -16.91
C ASP A 543 5.43 -15.05 -16.12
N PHE A 544 4.57 -15.86 -15.50
CA PHE A 544 4.95 -17.03 -14.72
C PHE A 544 5.65 -18.12 -15.55
N SER A 545 5.47 -18.10 -16.87
CA SER A 545 5.97 -19.13 -17.79
C SER A 545 7.33 -18.80 -18.42
N GLY A 546 7.75 -17.53 -18.40
CA GLY A 546 8.91 -17.03 -19.13
C GLY A 546 8.67 -16.81 -20.63
N PHE A 547 7.42 -16.73 -21.07
CA PHE A 547 7.00 -16.51 -22.46
C PHE A 547 7.61 -15.23 -23.07
N CYS A 548 7.77 -14.16 -22.29
CA CYS A 548 8.34 -12.90 -22.74
C CYS A 548 9.83 -12.97 -23.11
N GLY A 549 10.51 -14.11 -22.86
CA GLY A 549 11.96 -14.24 -22.99
C GLY A 549 12.75 -13.52 -21.88
N GLU A 550 12.07 -12.94 -20.88
CA GLU A 550 12.68 -12.24 -19.74
C GLU A 550 12.97 -13.16 -18.54
N GLY A 551 12.72 -14.47 -18.70
CA GLY A 551 12.65 -15.47 -17.64
C GLY A 551 11.35 -15.36 -16.82
N PRO A 552 10.96 -16.38 -16.04
CA PRO A 552 9.69 -16.37 -15.31
C PRO A 552 9.63 -15.24 -14.29
N TYR A 553 8.44 -14.72 -14.02
CA TYR A 553 8.14 -13.66 -13.06
C TYR A 553 8.99 -12.37 -13.22
N PRO A 554 9.10 -11.79 -14.44
CA PRO A 554 9.95 -10.64 -14.70
C PRO A 554 9.55 -9.38 -13.91
N LEU A 555 8.25 -9.13 -13.71
CA LEU A 555 7.75 -7.96 -12.98
C LEU A 555 7.95 -8.13 -11.47
N THR A 556 7.57 -9.28 -10.92
CA THR A 556 7.78 -9.65 -9.51
C THR A 556 9.26 -9.62 -9.15
N ARG A 557 10.13 -10.11 -10.04
CA ARG A 557 11.60 -10.02 -9.87
C ARG A 557 12.07 -8.58 -9.87
N ALA A 558 11.48 -7.70 -10.69
CA ALA A 558 11.81 -6.28 -10.71
C ALA A 558 11.40 -5.57 -9.41
N VAL A 559 10.22 -5.87 -8.86
CA VAL A 559 9.77 -5.37 -7.54
C VAL A 559 10.71 -5.86 -6.44
N PHE A 560 10.87 -7.18 -6.27
CA PHE A 560 11.74 -7.76 -5.23
C PHE A 560 13.16 -7.20 -5.29
N SER A 561 13.78 -7.18 -6.48
CA SER A 561 15.16 -6.72 -6.64
C SER A 561 15.33 -5.25 -6.23
N LYS A 562 14.36 -4.40 -6.59
CA LYS A 562 14.39 -2.96 -6.30
C LYS A 562 14.11 -2.67 -4.83
N VAL A 563 13.18 -3.42 -4.21
CA VAL A 563 12.85 -3.29 -2.79
C VAL A 563 14.02 -3.76 -1.93
N ILE A 564 14.45 -5.01 -2.09
CA ILE A 564 15.50 -5.63 -1.28
C ILE A 564 16.89 -5.02 -1.56
N GLY A 565 17.09 -4.42 -2.72
CA GLY A 565 18.38 -3.80 -3.11
C GLY A 565 19.40 -4.82 -3.61
N ARG A 566 18.92 -5.95 -4.16
CA ARG A 566 19.74 -7.06 -4.67
C ARG A 566 19.32 -7.40 -6.09
N ARG A 567 20.27 -7.52 -7.01
CA ARG A 567 19.98 -7.99 -8.37
C ARG A 567 19.98 -9.51 -8.39
N ILE A 568 18.80 -10.12 -8.51
CA ILE A 568 18.70 -11.53 -8.89
C ILE A 568 19.07 -11.63 -10.38
N LEU A 569 20.04 -12.47 -10.71
CA LEU A 569 20.38 -12.76 -12.11
C LEU A 569 19.20 -13.48 -12.78
N PRO A 570 18.91 -13.19 -14.08
CA PRO A 570 17.88 -13.92 -14.78
C PRO A 570 18.22 -15.42 -14.80
N PHE A 571 17.20 -16.27 -14.79
CA PHE A 571 17.41 -17.69 -15.05
C PHE A 571 18.05 -17.83 -16.43
N THR A 572 19.29 -18.34 -16.45
CA THR A 572 19.80 -19.01 -17.64
C THR A 572 19.02 -20.29 -17.78
N THR A 573 17.90 -20.23 -18.51
CA THR A 573 17.38 -21.44 -19.17
C THR A 573 18.45 -21.88 -20.15
N THR A 574 19.33 -22.78 -19.68
CA THR A 574 19.91 -23.75 -20.60
C THR A 574 18.74 -24.32 -21.38
N LYS A 575 18.73 -24.11 -22.70
CA LYS A 575 17.83 -24.83 -23.60
C LYS A 575 18.21 -26.29 -23.48
N SER A 576 17.65 -26.98 -22.48
CA SER A 576 17.62 -28.43 -22.48
C SER A 576 16.74 -28.79 -23.65
N SER A 577 17.39 -29.15 -24.75
CA SER A 577 16.78 -29.59 -25.99
C SER A 577 16.17 -30.97 -25.75
N TYR A 578 15.06 -30.99 -25.02
CA TYR A 578 14.11 -32.08 -25.05
C TYR A 578 13.46 -32.06 -26.42
N ILE A 579 14.13 -32.75 -27.35
CA ILE A 579 13.55 -33.21 -28.59
C ILE A 579 12.41 -34.17 -28.20
N LEU A 580 11.19 -33.79 -28.54
CA LEU A 580 10.01 -34.64 -28.66
C LEU A 580 9.48 -34.46 -30.07
#